data_AF-A0A852SVE8-F1
#
_entry.id   AF-A0A852SVE8-F1
#
_cell.length_a   1.000
_cell.length_b   1.000
_cell.length_c   1.000
_cell.angle_alpha   90.00
_cell.angle_beta   90.00
_cell.angle_gamma   90.00
#
_symmetry.space_group_name_H-M   'P 1'
#
loop_
_entity.id
_entity.type
_entity.pdbx_description
1 polymer ?
#
loop_
_entity_poly.entity_id
_entity_poly.type
_entity_poly.pdbx_seq_one_letter_code
_entity_poly.pdbx_strand_id
1 'polypeptide(L)'
;MADAKLGLSFPTDPSWSTVIHHAGLIPWLDPNTIIHSAGPWALLVVCGIVFAETGLLVGFLLPGDTLLIISGLLTHTSLVFGVDIWWVCLAIAFAAFLGGEAGYLIGHKAGPRIFERKETGLFSMENVRRTNQFFERFGALAVIVARFVPIVRTFAPVAAGVGHMSYKKYSLYNALGALLWGAGLTFFGYLIGYIPPVANFVSSYIDVILIGAVVITLVPTLFHYFQSLRKSKRKAAEDAAAPAAVEEPAPAPTHPEA
;
A
#
# COMPACT_ATOMS: atom_id res chain seq x y z
N MET A 1 -23.34 -56.11 50.82
CA MET A 1 -24.31 -55.84 49.74
C MET A 1 -24.41 -54.33 49.62
N ALA A 2 -23.97 -53.63 48.58
CA ALA A 2 -23.23 -54.00 47.37
C ALA A 2 -22.51 -52.72 46.89
N ASP A 3 -21.20 -52.81 46.74
CA ASP A 3 -20.37 -51.87 45.97
C ASP A 3 -20.56 -52.16 44.48
N ALA A 4 -20.89 -51.13 43.69
CA ALA A 4 -20.76 -51.17 42.24
C ALA A 4 -20.55 -49.76 41.66
N LYS A 5 -19.26 -49.38 41.62
CA LYS A 5 -18.55 -48.61 40.58
C LYS A 5 -19.37 -47.72 39.64
N LEU A 6 -19.07 -46.41 39.69
CA LEU A 6 -18.81 -45.60 38.50
C LEU A 6 -17.90 -44.44 38.89
N GLY A 7 -16.60 -44.76 38.99
CA GLY A 7 -15.52 -43.80 39.23
C GLY A 7 -15.22 -43.00 37.97
N LEU A 8 -15.90 -41.88 37.79
CA LEU A 8 -15.52 -40.83 36.85
C LEU A 8 -15.48 -39.49 37.59
N SER A 9 -14.42 -39.31 38.37
CA SER A 9 -13.97 -37.98 38.78
C SER A 9 -13.46 -37.25 37.54
N PHE A 10 -14.17 -36.23 37.09
CA PHE A 10 -13.70 -35.33 36.04
C PHE A 10 -12.52 -34.51 36.59
N PRO A 11 -11.36 -34.48 35.91
CA PRO A 11 -10.26 -33.60 36.29
C PRO A 11 -10.71 -32.14 36.19
N THR A 12 -10.65 -31.39 37.29
CA THR A 12 -10.91 -29.94 37.34
C THR A 12 -9.67 -29.11 36.99
N ASP A 13 -8.63 -29.74 36.45
CA ASP A 13 -7.41 -29.03 36.07
C ASP A 13 -7.59 -28.40 34.68
N PRO A 14 -7.41 -27.08 34.54
CA PRO A 14 -7.49 -26.38 33.26
C PRO A 14 -6.19 -26.58 32.45
N SER A 15 -5.66 -27.81 32.38
CA SER A 15 -4.44 -28.09 31.61
C SER A 15 -4.65 -27.98 30.09
N TRP A 16 -5.90 -27.80 29.64
CA TRP A 16 -6.22 -27.57 28.23
C TRP A 16 -6.01 -26.12 27.79
N SER A 17 -5.95 -25.14 28.70
CA SER A 17 -5.63 -23.74 28.36
C SER A 17 -4.14 -23.55 28.05
N THR A 18 -3.27 -24.43 28.56
CA THR A 18 -1.82 -24.39 28.32
C THR A 18 -1.41 -24.98 26.98
N VAL A 19 -2.27 -25.82 26.36
CA VAL A 19 -1.97 -26.50 25.10
C VAL A 19 -2.18 -25.60 23.88
N ILE A 20 -2.97 -24.52 23.97
CA ILE A 20 -3.23 -23.61 22.84
C ILE A 20 -2.17 -22.49 22.72
N HIS A 21 -1.31 -22.27 23.72
CA HIS A 21 -0.33 -21.18 23.72
C HIS A 21 1.06 -21.50 23.13
N HIS A 22 1.26 -22.68 22.53
CA HIS A 22 2.59 -23.09 22.03
C HIS A 22 2.58 -23.48 20.54
N ALA A 23 1.97 -22.65 19.69
CA ALA A 23 2.16 -22.74 18.24
C ALA A 23 3.55 -22.21 17.77
N GLY A 24 4.42 -21.80 18.70
CA GLY A 24 5.82 -21.49 18.43
C GLY A 24 6.70 -22.73 18.66
N LEU A 25 6.88 -23.57 17.64
CA LEU A 25 7.88 -24.65 17.66
C LEU A 25 9.34 -24.12 17.69
N ILE A 26 9.52 -22.80 17.65
CA ILE A 26 10.81 -22.12 17.57
C ILE A 26 10.76 -20.79 18.36
N PRO A 27 11.58 -20.59 19.42
CA PRO A 27 11.51 -19.41 20.29
C PRO A 27 11.76 -18.04 19.61
N TRP A 28 12.49 -18.02 18.50
CA TRP A 28 12.72 -16.81 17.70
C TRP A 28 11.66 -16.55 16.63
N LEU A 29 10.72 -17.49 16.46
CA LEU A 29 9.58 -17.36 15.55
C LEU A 29 8.26 -17.11 16.30
N ASP A 30 8.34 -16.94 17.62
CA ASP A 30 7.21 -16.59 18.46
C ASP A 30 6.76 -15.16 18.07
N PRO A 31 5.50 -14.97 17.64
CA PRO A 31 4.99 -13.66 17.24
C PRO A 31 5.22 -12.58 18.29
N ASN A 32 5.13 -12.91 19.58
CA ASN A 32 5.37 -11.93 20.65
C ASN A 32 6.83 -11.45 20.69
N THR A 33 7.83 -12.32 20.54
CA THR A 33 9.24 -11.91 20.50
C THR A 33 9.58 -11.17 19.21
N ILE A 34 8.99 -11.55 18.07
CA ILE A 34 9.14 -10.79 16.81
C ILE A 34 8.51 -9.40 16.94
N ILE A 35 7.33 -9.26 17.55
CA ILE A 35 6.65 -7.98 17.71
C ILE A 35 7.42 -7.07 18.68
N HIS A 36 7.88 -7.59 19.81
CA HIS A 36 8.69 -6.84 20.77
C HIS A 36 10.09 -6.46 20.22
N SER A 37 10.68 -7.31 19.38
CA SER A 37 11.96 -7.00 18.71
C SER A 37 11.79 -6.13 17.45
N ALA A 38 10.62 -6.15 16.82
CA ALA A 38 10.29 -5.31 15.68
C ALA A 38 10.15 -3.85 16.09
N GLY A 39 9.47 -3.52 17.19
CA GLY A 39 9.44 -2.17 17.79
C GLY A 39 9.47 -1.01 16.76
N PRO A 40 10.52 -0.18 16.71
CA PRO A 40 10.65 0.91 15.72
C PRO A 40 10.67 0.47 14.25
N TRP A 41 11.14 -0.75 13.95
CA TRP A 41 11.20 -1.29 12.59
C TRP A 41 9.82 -1.56 12.00
N ALA A 42 8.83 -1.94 12.82
CA ALA A 42 7.44 -2.08 12.36
C ALA A 42 6.91 -0.73 11.84
N LEU A 43 7.21 0.36 12.53
CA LEU A 43 6.84 1.71 12.10
C LEU A 43 7.53 2.08 10.78
N LEU A 44 8.81 1.74 10.63
CA LEU A 44 9.54 1.96 9.38
C LEU A 44 8.95 1.19 8.19
N VAL A 45 8.50 -0.04 8.40
CA VAL A 45 7.81 -0.83 7.36
C VAL A 45 6.50 -0.15 6.96
N VAL A 46 5.69 0.28 7.93
CA VAL A 46 4.45 1.03 7.66
C VAL A 46 4.74 2.31 6.88
N CYS A 47 5.72 3.11 7.33
CA CYS A 47 6.18 4.31 6.64
C CYS A 47 6.65 4.00 5.21
N GLY A 48 7.40 2.92 5.00
CA GLY A 48 7.86 2.48 3.69
C GLY A 48 6.72 2.12 2.74
N ILE A 49 5.69 1.42 3.24
CA ILE A 49 4.49 1.08 2.47
C ILE A 49 3.72 2.36 2.10
N VAL A 50 3.48 3.26 3.06
CA VAL A 50 2.78 4.53 2.82
C VAL A 50 3.55 5.41 1.84
N PHE A 51 4.87 5.47 1.95
CA PHE A 51 5.74 6.17 0.99
C PHE A 51 5.61 5.57 -0.41
N ALA A 52 5.69 4.25 -0.54
CA ALA A 52 5.57 3.55 -1.81
C ALA A 52 4.19 3.76 -2.45
N GLU A 53 3.13 3.67 -1.67
CA GLU A 53 1.75 3.86 -2.12
C GLU A 53 1.50 5.29 -2.61
N THR A 54 2.05 6.28 -1.91
CA THR A 54 1.88 7.70 -2.26
C THR A 54 2.80 8.15 -3.41
N GLY A 55 3.99 7.56 -3.55
CA GLY A 55 5.02 8.03 -4.49
C GLY A 55 5.24 7.22 -5.76
N LEU A 56 4.98 5.90 -5.77
CA LEU A 56 5.44 5.03 -6.86
C LEU A 56 4.41 4.78 -7.97
N LEU A 57 3.25 5.47 -8.01
CA LEU A 57 2.16 5.20 -8.97
C LEU A 57 1.59 3.77 -8.91
N VAL A 58 2.10 2.93 -8.01
CA VAL A 58 1.63 1.56 -7.72
C VAL A 58 0.62 1.56 -6.55
N GLY A 59 0.22 2.73 -6.06
CA GLY A 59 -0.58 2.88 -4.84
C GLY A 59 -1.94 2.19 -4.85
N PHE A 60 -2.49 1.84 -6.01
CA PHE A 60 -3.72 1.03 -6.07
C PHE A 60 -3.54 -0.39 -5.50
N LEU A 61 -2.31 -0.91 -5.46
CA LEU A 61 -2.04 -2.28 -5.02
C LEU A 61 -1.85 -2.41 -3.49
N LEU A 62 -1.68 -1.30 -2.76
CA LEU A 62 -1.34 -1.34 -1.33
C LEU A 62 -2.52 -0.83 -0.48
N PRO A 63 -2.98 -1.56 0.54
CA PRO A 63 -4.10 -1.16 1.40
C PRO A 63 -3.66 -0.17 2.49
N GLY A 64 -3.18 1.02 2.11
CA GLY A 64 -2.60 1.97 3.06
C GLY A 64 -3.59 2.55 4.06
N ASP A 65 -4.83 2.85 3.65
CA ASP A 65 -5.85 3.42 4.55
C ASP A 65 -6.14 2.48 5.73
N THR A 66 -6.25 1.17 5.44
CA THR A 66 -6.44 0.14 6.47
C THR A 66 -5.20 0.02 7.36
N LEU A 67 -4.00 0.09 6.78
CA LEU A 67 -2.74 0.05 7.52
C LEU A 67 -2.61 1.21 8.51
N LEU A 68 -3.03 2.43 8.13
CA LEU A 68 -3.03 3.60 9.00
C LEU A 68 -3.93 3.42 10.22
N ILE A 69 -5.17 2.98 9.99
CA ILE A 69 -6.16 2.76 11.05
C ILE A 69 -5.65 1.67 12.01
N ILE A 70 -5.15 0.56 11.47
CA ILE A 70 -4.57 -0.52 12.27
C ILE A 70 -3.36 -0.02 13.06
N SER A 71 -2.48 0.78 12.46
CA SER A 71 -1.30 1.33 13.15
C SER A 71 -1.71 2.19 14.34
N GLY A 72 -2.71 3.06 14.19
CA GLY A 72 -3.27 3.82 15.30
C GLY A 72 -3.81 2.94 16.42
N LEU A 73 -4.60 1.95 16.04
CA LEU A 73 -5.25 1.01 16.96
C LEU A 73 -4.24 0.19 17.77
N LEU A 74 -3.20 -0.33 17.11
CA LEU A 74 -2.11 -1.09 17.73
C LEU A 74 -1.23 -0.24 18.64
N THR A 75 -1.10 1.05 18.33
CA THR A 75 -0.39 1.99 19.21
C THR A 75 -1.07 2.07 20.58
N HIS A 76 -2.41 2.01 20.62
CA HIS A 76 -3.15 2.02 21.88
C HIS A 76 -3.16 0.66 22.58
N THR A 77 -3.49 -0.42 21.86
CA THR A 77 -3.82 -1.72 22.48
C THR A 77 -2.60 -2.52 22.93
N SER A 78 -1.47 -2.36 22.25
CA SER A 78 -0.33 -3.27 22.36
C SER A 78 1.03 -2.58 22.36
N LEU A 79 1.08 -1.25 22.22
CA LEU A 79 2.33 -0.47 22.20
C LEU A 79 3.37 -1.05 21.22
N VAL A 80 2.91 -1.64 20.10
CA VAL A 80 3.75 -2.38 19.13
C VAL A 80 4.95 -1.56 18.66
N PHE A 81 4.75 -0.24 18.47
CA PHE A 81 5.81 0.64 17.99
C PHE A 81 6.74 1.17 19.10
N GLY A 82 6.37 0.99 20.37
CA GLY A 82 7.13 1.48 21.53
C GLY A 82 7.25 3.01 21.62
N VAL A 83 6.42 3.76 20.88
CA VAL A 83 6.44 5.22 20.83
C VAL A 83 5.02 5.80 20.94
N ASP A 84 4.93 7.04 21.41
CA ASP A 84 3.65 7.73 21.53
C ASP A 84 2.96 7.91 20.18
N ILE A 85 1.62 7.95 20.20
CA ILE A 85 0.78 8.16 19.02
C ILE A 85 1.17 9.41 18.22
N TRP A 86 1.62 10.48 18.88
CA TRP A 86 2.08 11.69 18.22
C TRP A 86 3.28 11.41 17.29
N TRP A 87 4.23 10.60 17.73
CA TRP A 87 5.40 10.22 16.93
C TRP A 87 5.02 9.28 15.78
N VAL A 88 4.10 8.34 16.01
CA VAL A 88 3.56 7.47 14.95
C VAL A 88 2.87 8.31 13.87
N CYS A 89 1.98 9.21 14.26
CA CYS A 89 1.28 10.12 13.37
C CYS A 89 2.25 11.01 12.57
N LEU A 90 3.27 11.58 13.22
CA LEU A 90 4.27 12.41 12.56
C LEU A 90 5.14 11.61 11.58
N ALA A 91 5.60 10.42 11.96
CA ALA A 91 6.41 9.56 11.11
C ALA A 91 5.65 9.14 9.84
N ILE A 92 4.39 8.75 10.00
CA ILE A 92 3.50 8.38 8.89
C ILE A 92 3.20 9.58 8.00
N ALA A 93 2.85 10.73 8.59
CA ALA A 93 2.59 11.95 7.83
C ALA A 93 3.84 12.38 7.05
N PHE A 94 5.02 12.27 7.65
CA PHE A 94 6.29 12.58 7.00
C PHE A 94 6.59 11.62 5.84
N ALA A 95 6.40 10.31 6.03
CA ALA A 95 6.53 9.33 4.95
C ALA A 95 5.56 9.59 3.79
N ALA A 96 4.30 9.91 4.10
CA ALA A 96 3.29 10.26 3.11
C ALA A 96 3.58 11.58 2.39
N PHE A 97 4.23 12.54 3.06
CA PHE A 97 4.71 13.78 2.46
C PHE A 97 5.84 13.50 1.48
N LEU A 98 6.87 12.77 1.91
CA LEU A 98 8.02 12.39 1.07
C LEU A 98 7.61 11.60 -0.16
N GLY A 99 6.65 10.67 -0.02
CA GLY A 99 6.14 9.93 -1.17
C GLY A 99 5.41 10.84 -2.15
N GLY A 100 4.61 11.79 -1.66
CA GLY A 100 4.00 12.83 -2.49
C GLY A 100 5.03 13.68 -3.25
N GLU A 101 6.09 14.13 -2.56
CA GLU A 101 7.20 14.88 -3.19
C GLU A 101 7.89 14.05 -4.28
N ALA A 102 8.16 12.77 -4.02
CA ALA A 102 8.73 11.87 -5.01
C ALA A 102 7.81 11.74 -6.24
N GLY A 103 6.51 11.56 -6.04
CA GLY A 103 5.52 11.52 -7.11
C GLY A 103 5.50 12.81 -7.95
N TYR A 104 5.49 13.96 -7.30
CA TYR A 104 5.56 15.26 -8.00
C TYR A 104 6.84 15.39 -8.83
N LEU A 105 8.00 15.06 -8.27
CA LEU A 105 9.29 15.14 -8.97
C LEU A 105 9.35 14.18 -10.16
N ILE A 106 8.79 12.97 -10.02
CA ILE A 106 8.65 12.01 -11.13
C ILE A 106 7.82 12.63 -12.25
N GLY A 107 6.65 13.20 -11.94
CA GLY A 107 5.79 13.86 -12.94
C GLY A 107 6.48 15.07 -13.58
N HIS A 108 7.13 15.91 -12.78
CA HIS A 108 7.80 17.12 -13.24
C HIS A 108 8.98 16.82 -14.17
N LYS A 109 9.74 15.75 -13.91
CA LYS A 109 10.88 15.33 -14.73
C LYS A 109 10.47 14.53 -15.97
N ALA A 110 9.43 13.70 -15.87
CA ALA A 110 8.98 12.87 -16.98
C ALA A 110 8.20 13.68 -18.04
N GLY A 111 7.56 14.78 -17.63
CA GLY A 111 6.78 15.66 -18.50
C GLY A 111 5.54 14.98 -19.10
N PRO A 112 4.86 15.64 -20.07
CA PRO A 112 3.63 15.11 -20.69
C PRO A 112 3.82 13.73 -21.36
N ARG A 113 5.06 13.43 -21.76
CA ARG A 113 5.45 12.17 -22.41
C ARG A 113 5.17 10.93 -21.57
N ILE A 114 5.04 11.04 -20.24
CA ILE A 114 4.64 9.90 -19.39
C ILE A 114 3.20 9.46 -19.66
N PHE A 115 2.34 10.37 -20.10
CA PHE A 115 0.95 10.10 -20.46
C PHE A 115 0.77 9.73 -21.94
N GLU A 116 1.67 10.18 -22.81
CA GLU A 116 1.60 9.88 -24.25
C GLU A 116 2.12 8.48 -24.61
N ARG A 117 2.99 7.87 -23.79
CA ARG A 117 3.79 6.72 -24.26
C ARG A 117 3.23 5.32 -23.97
N LYS A 118 2.18 5.14 -23.17
CA LYS A 118 1.70 3.78 -22.85
C LYS A 118 0.20 3.69 -22.53
N GLU A 119 -0.56 3.07 -23.44
CA GLU A 119 -1.84 2.40 -23.13
C GLU A 119 -1.66 1.13 -22.28
N THR A 120 -0.78 1.15 -21.27
CA THR A 120 -0.75 0.09 -20.26
C THR A 120 -1.66 0.52 -19.12
N GLY A 121 -2.73 -0.25 -18.89
CA GLY A 121 -3.94 0.12 -18.13
C GLY A 121 -3.85 0.71 -16.72
N LEU A 122 -2.64 0.96 -16.19
CA LEU A 122 -2.43 1.82 -15.01
C LEU A 122 -2.51 3.32 -15.39
N PHE A 123 -2.14 3.68 -16.61
CA PHE A 123 -2.18 5.06 -17.13
C PHE A 123 -3.21 5.18 -18.26
N SER A 124 -4.49 5.13 -17.91
CA SER A 124 -5.57 5.44 -18.85
C SER A 124 -5.69 6.95 -19.03
N MET A 125 -5.88 7.43 -20.26
CA MET A 125 -6.23 8.83 -20.56
C MET A 125 -7.42 9.32 -19.74
N GLU A 126 -8.34 8.42 -19.36
CA GLU A 126 -9.46 8.72 -18.48
C GLU A 126 -9.00 9.13 -17.07
N ASN A 127 -8.01 8.45 -16.48
CA ASN A 127 -7.47 8.79 -15.17
C ASN A 127 -6.75 10.15 -15.20
N VAL A 128 -6.06 10.45 -16.31
CA VAL A 128 -5.41 11.74 -16.54
C VAL A 128 -6.45 12.85 -16.64
N ARG A 129 -7.50 12.66 -17.45
CA ARG A 129 -8.60 13.61 -17.62
C ARG A 129 -9.33 13.88 -16.32
N ARG A 130 -9.65 12.84 -15.55
CA ARG A 130 -10.26 12.97 -14.21
C ARG A 130 -9.38 13.79 -13.28
N THR A 131 -8.07 13.53 -13.29
CA THR A 131 -7.13 14.26 -12.45
C THR A 131 -7.03 15.73 -12.89
N ASN A 132 -6.98 16.01 -14.19
CA ASN A 132 -6.93 17.36 -14.73
C ASN A 132 -8.21 18.16 -14.39
N GLN A 133 -9.39 17.56 -14.58
CA GLN A 133 -10.67 18.15 -14.17
C GLN A 133 -10.73 18.42 -12.67
N PHE A 134 -10.12 17.56 -11.86
CA PHE A 134 -10.04 17.74 -10.41
C PHE A 134 -9.14 18.94 -10.04
N PHE A 135 -8.01 19.10 -10.71
CA PHE A 135 -7.14 20.28 -10.55
C PHE A 135 -7.77 21.56 -11.08
N GLU A 136 -8.50 21.51 -12.20
CA GLU A 136 -9.26 22.66 -12.73
C GLU A 136 -10.35 23.11 -11.75
N ARG A 137 -11.05 22.16 -11.12
CA ARG A 137 -12.17 22.45 -10.21
C ARG A 137 -11.72 22.92 -8.82
N PHE A 138 -10.68 22.31 -8.26
CA PHE A 138 -10.27 22.54 -6.86
C PHE A 138 -8.93 23.29 -6.73
N GLY A 139 -8.23 23.54 -7.84
CA GLY A 139 -6.94 24.23 -7.84
C GLY A 139 -5.93 23.53 -6.95
N ALA A 140 -5.34 24.27 -6.02
CA ALA A 140 -4.33 23.71 -5.11
C ALA A 140 -4.93 22.87 -3.97
N LEU A 141 -6.21 23.08 -3.61
CA LEU A 141 -6.92 22.24 -2.64
C LEU A 141 -7.12 20.82 -3.18
N ALA A 142 -7.06 20.63 -4.50
CA ALA A 142 -7.08 19.32 -5.14
C ALA A 142 -6.03 18.38 -4.53
N VAL A 143 -4.84 18.87 -4.19
CA VAL A 143 -3.77 18.03 -3.61
C VAL A 143 -4.18 17.43 -2.25
N ILE A 144 -4.92 18.20 -1.44
CA ILE A 144 -5.41 17.74 -0.14
C ILE A 144 -6.57 16.75 -0.33
N VAL A 145 -7.58 17.14 -1.10
CA VAL A 145 -8.81 16.33 -1.26
C VAL A 145 -8.51 15.03 -2.00
N ALA A 146 -7.57 15.04 -2.95
CA ALA A 146 -7.14 13.84 -3.68
C ALA A 146 -6.73 12.71 -2.74
N ARG A 147 -6.10 13.00 -1.59
CA ARG A 147 -5.64 12.01 -0.62
C ARG A 147 -6.76 11.16 -0.03
N PHE A 148 -7.98 11.67 0.03
CA PHE A 148 -9.15 10.96 0.55
C PHE A 148 -9.88 10.15 -0.53
N VAL A 149 -9.44 10.24 -1.79
CA VAL A 149 -10.03 9.50 -2.90
C VAL A 149 -8.99 8.50 -3.42
N PRO A 150 -9.13 7.19 -3.13
CA PRO A 150 -8.08 6.18 -3.36
C PRO A 150 -7.49 6.17 -4.78
N ILE A 151 -8.31 6.39 -5.80
CA ILE A 151 -7.84 6.43 -7.19
C ILE A 151 -7.07 7.74 -7.44
N VAL A 152 -7.60 8.88 -7.01
CA VAL A 152 -7.06 10.20 -7.33
C VAL A 152 -5.74 10.45 -6.59
N ARG A 153 -5.58 9.97 -5.34
CA ARG A 153 -4.34 10.18 -4.55
C ARG A 153 -3.08 9.65 -5.21
N THR A 154 -3.20 8.58 -6.00
CA THR A 154 -2.04 7.96 -6.66
C THR A 154 -1.58 8.73 -7.89
N PHE A 155 -2.51 9.38 -8.59
CA PHE A 155 -2.22 10.14 -9.81
C PHE A 155 -2.00 11.64 -9.55
N ALA A 156 -2.59 12.19 -8.48
CA ALA A 156 -2.56 13.63 -8.21
C ALA A 156 -1.14 14.22 -8.07
N PRO A 157 -0.19 13.60 -7.32
CA PRO A 157 1.19 14.09 -7.24
C PRO A 157 1.84 14.21 -8.61
N VAL A 158 1.74 13.15 -9.41
CA VAL A 158 2.35 13.07 -10.75
C VAL A 158 1.71 14.05 -11.71
N ALA A 159 0.38 14.15 -11.72
CA ALA A 159 -0.35 15.10 -12.55
C ALA A 159 -0.03 16.56 -12.17
N ALA A 160 0.11 16.88 -10.87
CA ALA A 160 0.56 18.20 -10.43
C ALA A 160 1.98 18.53 -10.93
N GLY A 161 2.87 17.53 -10.94
CA GLY A 161 4.22 17.64 -11.48
C GLY A 161 4.23 17.89 -12.99
N VAL A 162 3.48 17.09 -13.76
CA VAL A 162 3.34 17.23 -15.22
C VAL A 162 2.68 18.55 -15.61
N GLY A 163 1.69 19.01 -14.84
CA GLY A 163 1.06 20.31 -15.02
C GLY A 163 1.92 21.50 -14.61
N HIS A 164 3.20 21.28 -14.24
CA HIS A 164 4.13 22.31 -13.78
C HIS A 164 3.57 23.24 -12.70
N MET A 165 2.75 22.69 -11.79
CA MET A 165 2.28 23.45 -10.63
C MET A 165 3.48 23.94 -9.81
N SER A 166 3.47 25.17 -9.29
CA SER A 166 4.62 25.69 -8.55
C SER A 166 4.97 24.81 -7.34
N TYR A 167 6.24 24.37 -7.27
CA TYR A 167 6.72 23.43 -6.25
C TYR A 167 6.38 23.89 -4.82
N LYS A 168 6.60 25.17 -4.51
CA LYS A 168 6.28 25.74 -3.19
C LYS A 168 4.81 25.58 -2.82
N LYS A 169 3.92 25.80 -3.80
CA LYS A 169 2.47 25.65 -3.59
C LYS A 169 2.15 24.18 -3.40
N TYR A 170 2.58 23.33 -4.33
CA TYR A 170 2.36 21.88 -4.24
C TYR A 170 2.81 21.34 -2.89
N SER A 171 4.06 21.61 -2.49
CA SER A 171 4.66 21.06 -1.27
C SER A 171 3.90 21.49 -0.01
N LEU A 172 3.42 22.74 0.06
CA LEU A 172 2.60 23.20 1.18
C LEU A 172 1.27 22.44 1.29
N TYR A 173 0.53 22.33 0.19
CA TYR A 173 -0.74 21.58 0.18
C TYR A 173 -0.52 20.08 0.35
N ASN A 174 0.60 19.54 -0.15
CA ASN A 174 1.03 18.17 0.03
C ASN A 174 1.31 17.87 1.51
N ALA A 175 2.04 18.74 2.20
CA ALA A 175 2.32 18.62 3.63
C ALA A 175 1.04 18.67 4.48
N LEU A 176 0.17 19.64 4.22
CA LEU A 176 -1.12 19.75 4.90
C LEU A 176 -1.99 18.51 4.66
N GLY A 177 -2.06 18.05 3.42
CA GLY A 177 -2.80 16.84 3.07
C GLY A 177 -2.21 15.58 3.70
N ALA A 178 -0.88 15.45 3.73
CA ALA A 178 -0.18 14.32 4.34
C ALA A 178 -0.41 14.27 5.85
N LEU A 179 -0.40 15.44 6.50
CA LEU A 179 -0.70 15.56 7.93
C LEU A 179 -2.17 15.21 8.20
N LEU A 180 -3.11 15.82 7.49
CA LEU A 180 -4.54 15.57 7.69
C LEU A 180 -4.94 14.13 7.43
N TRP A 181 -4.47 13.54 6.33
CA TRP A 181 -4.80 12.16 5.97
C TRP A 181 -4.00 11.16 6.82
N GLY A 182 -2.67 11.29 6.86
CA GLY A 182 -1.78 10.34 7.53
C GLY A 182 -1.93 10.37 9.05
N ALA A 183 -1.84 11.55 9.67
CA ALA A 183 -2.08 11.67 11.11
C ALA A 183 -3.55 11.50 11.46
N GLY A 184 -4.49 11.99 10.63
CA GLY A 184 -5.92 11.89 10.91
C GLY A 184 -6.44 10.46 10.96
N LEU A 185 -6.14 9.63 9.93
CA LEU A 185 -6.57 8.23 9.92
C LEU A 185 -5.88 7.40 11.00
N THR A 186 -4.60 7.66 11.25
CA THR A 186 -3.85 6.99 12.32
C THR A 186 -4.43 7.36 13.69
N PHE A 187 -4.66 8.64 13.95
CA PHE A 187 -5.25 9.08 15.21
C PHE A 187 -6.70 8.59 15.38
N PHE A 188 -7.45 8.51 14.29
CA PHE A 188 -8.79 7.90 14.30
C PHE A 188 -8.75 6.43 14.70
N GLY A 189 -7.80 5.65 14.17
CA GLY A 189 -7.57 4.26 14.59
C GLY A 189 -7.20 4.15 16.07
N TYR A 190 -6.38 5.07 16.57
CA TYR A 190 -6.04 5.16 17.99
C TYR A 190 -7.28 5.41 18.87
N LEU A 191 -8.16 6.31 18.43
CA LEU A 191 -9.40 6.62 19.15
C LEU A 191 -10.37 5.42 19.18
N ILE A 192 -10.47 4.66 18.08
CA ILE A 192 -11.25 3.41 18.03
C ILE A 192 -10.74 2.39 19.05
N GLY A 193 -9.45 2.41 19.38
CA GLY A 193 -8.86 1.54 20.39
C GLY A 193 -9.43 1.71 21.80
N TYR A 194 -10.08 2.84 22.09
CA TYR A 194 -10.76 3.05 23.37
C TYR A 194 -12.10 2.31 23.47
N ILE A 195 -12.60 1.74 22.37
CA ILE A 195 -13.88 1.00 22.33
C ILE A 195 -13.61 -0.45 22.75
N PRO A 196 -14.06 -0.92 23.94
CA PRO A 196 -13.62 -2.20 24.52
C PRO A 196 -13.88 -3.42 23.63
N PRO A 197 -15.04 -3.56 22.94
CA PRO A 197 -15.25 -4.67 22.00
C PRO A 197 -14.22 -4.74 20.87
N VAL A 198 -13.80 -3.58 20.35
CA VAL A 198 -12.84 -3.50 19.24
C VAL A 198 -11.43 -3.76 19.74
N ALA A 199 -11.07 -3.17 20.88
CA ALA A 199 -9.78 -3.39 21.53
C ALA A 199 -9.54 -4.89 21.81
N ASN A 200 -10.53 -5.57 22.39
CA ASN A 200 -10.44 -7.00 22.71
C ASN A 200 -10.28 -7.88 21.47
N PHE A 201 -11.01 -7.56 20.39
CA PHE A 201 -10.87 -8.27 19.12
C PHE A 201 -9.45 -8.12 18.56
N VAL A 202 -8.94 -6.89 18.51
CA VAL A 202 -7.63 -6.62 17.92
C VAL A 202 -6.51 -7.23 18.73
N SER A 203 -6.55 -7.12 20.06
CA SER A 203 -5.56 -7.75 20.93
C SER A 203 -5.56 -9.28 20.82
N SER A 204 -6.73 -9.90 20.58
CA SER A 204 -6.84 -11.36 20.43
C SER A 204 -6.37 -11.88 19.07
N TYR A 205 -6.45 -11.05 18.03
CA TYR A 205 -6.13 -11.44 16.64
C TYR A 205 -4.97 -10.64 16.05
N ILE A 206 -4.13 -10.03 16.89
CA ILE A 206 -3.06 -9.13 16.46
C ILE A 206 -2.12 -9.80 15.44
N ASP A 207 -1.73 -11.05 15.70
CA ASP A 207 -0.86 -11.83 14.83
C ASP A 207 -1.50 -12.08 13.47
N VAL A 208 -2.79 -12.44 13.46
CA VAL A 208 -3.56 -12.72 12.25
C VAL A 208 -3.78 -11.44 11.44
N ILE A 209 -4.01 -10.30 12.11
CA ILE A 209 -4.17 -8.99 11.46
C ILE A 209 -2.87 -8.54 10.81
N LEU A 210 -1.73 -8.68 11.51
CA LEU A 210 -0.40 -8.33 10.98
C LEU A 210 0.00 -9.24 9.81
N ILE A 211 -0.12 -10.56 9.98
CA ILE A 211 0.16 -11.52 8.92
C ILE A 211 -0.80 -11.29 7.75
N GLY A 212 -2.09 -11.06 8.03
CA GLY A 212 -3.09 -10.74 7.03
C GLY A 212 -2.75 -9.49 6.24
N ALA A 213 -2.36 -8.40 6.91
CA ALA A 213 -1.94 -7.16 6.25
C ALA A 213 -0.72 -7.37 5.36
N VAL A 214 0.30 -8.11 5.84
CA VAL A 214 1.49 -8.45 5.05
C VAL A 214 1.11 -9.33 3.87
N VAL A 215 0.31 -10.39 4.06
CA VAL A 215 -0.10 -11.33 3.01
C VAL A 215 -0.95 -10.63 1.95
N ILE A 216 -1.95 -9.86 2.35
CA ILE A 216 -2.82 -9.08 1.44
C ILE A 216 -2.00 -8.08 0.62
N THR A 217 -0.91 -7.54 1.19
CA THR A 217 -0.06 -6.57 0.49
C THR A 217 0.96 -7.27 -0.41
N LEU A 218 1.61 -8.32 0.10
CA LEU A 218 2.77 -8.95 -0.52
C LEU A 218 2.33 -9.94 -1.62
N VAL A 219 1.28 -10.73 -1.38
CA VAL A 219 0.84 -11.79 -2.31
C VAL A 219 0.36 -11.25 -3.66
N PRO A 220 -0.56 -10.26 -3.74
CA PRO A 220 -0.99 -9.70 -5.02
C PRO A 220 0.17 -8.99 -5.73
N THR A 221 1.04 -8.31 -4.97
CA THR A 221 2.21 -7.60 -5.52
C THR A 221 3.19 -8.56 -6.17
N LEU A 222 3.58 -9.65 -5.49
CA LEU A 222 4.44 -10.68 -6.10
C LEU A 222 3.73 -11.40 -7.24
N PHE A 223 2.44 -11.68 -7.11
CA PHE A 223 1.68 -12.35 -8.17
C PHE A 223 1.67 -11.51 -9.45
N HIS A 224 1.36 -10.21 -9.36
CA HIS A 224 1.42 -9.29 -10.49
C HIS A 224 2.82 -9.12 -11.05
N TYR A 225 3.85 -9.05 -10.19
CA TYR A 225 5.24 -8.97 -10.60
C TYR A 225 5.66 -10.19 -11.42
N PHE A 226 5.40 -11.41 -10.92
CA PHE A 226 5.70 -12.65 -11.64
C PHE A 226 4.86 -12.84 -12.89
N GLN A 227 3.60 -12.40 -12.91
CA GLN A 227 2.78 -12.40 -14.12
C GLN A 227 3.35 -11.43 -15.18
N SER A 228 3.84 -10.27 -14.76
CA SER A 228 4.46 -9.31 -15.68
C SER A 228 5.75 -9.86 -16.28
N LEU A 229 6.59 -10.53 -15.49
CA LEU A 229 7.80 -11.21 -15.96
C LEU A 229 7.48 -12.36 -16.93
N ARG A 230 6.45 -13.15 -16.64
CA ARG A 230 5.99 -14.23 -17.53
C ARG A 230 5.42 -13.67 -18.84
N LYS A 231 4.66 -12.58 -18.80
CA LYS A 231 4.17 -11.89 -20.00
C LYS A 231 5.32 -11.26 -20.79
N SER A 232 6.33 -10.67 -20.15
CA SER A 232 7.52 -10.13 -20.82
C SER A 232 8.35 -11.23 -21.50
N LYS A 233 8.54 -12.39 -20.86
CA LYS A 233 9.21 -13.54 -21.47
C LYS A 233 8.39 -14.15 -22.61
N ARG A 234 7.07 -14.25 -22.47
CA ARG A 234 6.19 -14.78 -23.54
C ARG A 234 6.13 -13.83 -24.73
N LYS A 235 6.05 -12.52 -24.50
CA LYS A 235 6.06 -11.50 -25.56
C LYS A 235 7.42 -11.44 -26.26
N ALA A 236 8.53 -11.54 -25.52
CA ALA A 236 9.86 -11.66 -26.12
C ALA A 236 10.05 -12.96 -26.93
N ALA A 237 9.41 -14.06 -26.52
CA ALA A 237 9.42 -15.31 -27.28
C ALA A 237 8.49 -15.27 -28.50
N GLU A 238 7.34 -14.60 -28.41
CA GLU A 238 6.41 -14.36 -29.53
C GLU A 238 7.02 -13.40 -30.56
N ASP A 239 7.70 -12.33 -30.13
CA ASP A 239 8.41 -11.39 -31.01
C ASP A 239 9.65 -12.04 -31.67
N ALA A 240 10.29 -13.01 -31.00
CA ALA A 240 11.40 -13.79 -31.58
C ALA A 240 10.93 -14.94 -32.49
N ALA A 241 9.68 -15.39 -32.36
CA ALA A 241 9.08 -16.45 -33.17
C ALA A 241 8.23 -15.90 -34.33
N ALA A 242 8.04 -14.59 -34.43
CA ALA A 242 7.40 -13.96 -35.57
C ALA A 242 8.25 -14.19 -36.83
N PRO A 243 7.74 -14.91 -37.85
CA PRO A 243 8.49 -15.10 -39.09
C PRO A 243 8.73 -13.73 -39.72
N ALA A 244 9.98 -13.46 -40.12
CA ALA A 244 10.35 -12.28 -40.88
C ALA A 244 9.40 -12.17 -42.06
N ALA A 245 8.45 -11.22 -41.99
CA ALA A 245 7.52 -10.95 -43.06
C ALA A 245 8.37 -10.62 -44.30
N VAL A 246 8.19 -11.44 -45.32
CA VAL A 246 8.84 -11.33 -46.63
C VAL A 246 8.70 -9.89 -47.11
N GLU A 247 9.84 -9.23 -47.23
CA GLU A 247 9.98 -7.94 -47.89
C GLU A 247 9.64 -8.16 -49.37
N GLU A 248 8.38 -7.93 -49.74
CA GLU A 248 7.93 -7.98 -51.12
C GLU A 248 8.59 -6.80 -51.86
N PRO A 249 9.39 -7.03 -52.91
CA PRO A 249 10.15 -5.96 -53.55
C PRO A 249 9.19 -4.98 -54.22
N ALA A 250 9.38 -3.69 -53.91
CA ALA A 250 8.59 -2.59 -54.46
C ALA A 250 8.55 -2.64 -56.01
N PRO A 251 7.38 -2.41 -56.63
CA PRO A 251 7.28 -2.38 -58.09
C PRO A 251 8.15 -1.25 -58.65
N ALA A 252 8.93 -1.57 -59.68
CA ALA A 252 9.91 -0.71 -60.32
C ALA A 252 9.28 0.61 -60.82
N PRO A 253 10.01 1.75 -60.76
CA PRO A 253 9.50 3.04 -61.21
C PRO A 253 9.28 3.01 -62.73
N THR A 254 8.04 3.20 -63.16
CA THR A 254 7.71 3.46 -64.57
C THR A 254 8.16 4.88 -64.92
N HIS A 255 9.15 4.99 -65.79
CA HIS A 255 9.56 6.26 -66.41
C HIS A 255 8.39 6.89 -67.18
N PRO A 256 8.22 8.22 -67.14
CA PRO A 256 7.31 8.91 -68.04
C PRO A 256 8.00 9.10 -69.40
N GLU A 257 7.48 8.47 -70.45
CA GLU A 257 7.80 8.83 -71.84
C GLU A 257 6.81 9.88 -72.35
N ALA A 258 7.40 10.99 -72.82
CA ALA A 258 6.97 12.05 -73.74
C ALA A 258 5.49 12.20 -74.14
#